data_AF-A0A286AE86-F1
#
_entry.id   AF-A0A286AE86-F1
#
_cell.length_a   1.000
_cell.length_b   1.000
_cell.length_c   1.000
_cell.angle_alpha   90.00
_cell.angle_beta   90.00
_cell.angle_gamma   90.00
#
_symmetry.space_group_name_H-M   'P 1'
#
loop_
_entity.id
_entity.type
_entity.pdbx_description
1 polymer ?
#
loop_
_entity_poly.entity_id
_entity_poly.type
_entity_poly.pdbx_seq_one_letter_code
_entity_poly.pdbx_strand_id
1 'polypeptide(L)'
;MKKLLTLILLGAAMGMKAQNVGINTADPKATLEVVGTPGTSSVLDGIIPPKLTRAQLIAKTGYGTDQIGAMVYITDLSGTIANGTPTANVKQTGYYTFDGVRWSALVSKVSAYVDAGVVVSLGNINVRLATGGNRSLEIAFTNAVARVSGTSINNTLSGSAAIDGSAITITAYGRQSASDGTSKWTSNTFLRWQPGLNFSQVGASQQILLNDETNAITYRITFILGTGWNNNLISIELL
;
A
#
# COMPACT_ATOMS: atom_id res chain seq x y z
N MET A 1 21.91 -0.18 -62.29
CA MET A 1 20.95 0.76 -61.65
C MET A 1 19.98 0.07 -60.68
N LYS A 2 19.23 -0.97 -61.07
CA LYS A 2 18.28 -1.67 -60.18
C LYS A 2 18.89 -2.22 -58.88
N LYS A 3 20.08 -2.83 -58.94
CA LYS A 3 20.78 -3.39 -57.76
C LYS A 3 21.28 -2.35 -56.75
N LEU A 4 21.58 -1.13 -57.22
CA LEU A 4 22.03 -0.04 -56.35
C LEU A 4 20.85 0.59 -55.59
N LEU A 5 19.69 0.67 -56.24
CA LEU A 5 18.45 1.15 -55.63
C LEU A 5 17.96 0.22 -54.51
N THR A 6 18.07 -1.11 -54.71
CA THR A 6 17.70 -2.11 -53.69
C THR A 6 18.61 -2.03 -52.46
N LEU A 7 19.90 -1.76 -52.63
CA LEU A 7 20.86 -1.67 -51.53
C LEU A 7 20.65 -0.40 -50.68
N ILE A 8 20.29 0.71 -51.33
CA ILE A 8 19.94 1.96 -50.64
C ILE A 8 18.63 1.82 -49.86
N LEU A 9 17.61 1.14 -50.42
CA LEU A 9 16.37 0.84 -49.68
C LEU A 9 16.61 -0.06 -48.46
N LEU A 10 17.48 -1.07 -48.57
CA LEU A 10 17.83 -1.94 -47.45
C LEU A 10 18.62 -1.20 -46.36
N GLY A 11 19.52 -0.29 -46.74
CA GLY A 11 20.27 0.54 -45.80
C GLY A 11 19.41 1.59 -45.07
N ALA A 12 18.40 2.16 -45.75
CA ALA A 12 17.45 3.09 -45.15
C ALA A 12 16.52 2.40 -44.12
N ALA A 13 16.16 1.13 -44.34
CA ALA A 13 15.35 0.35 -43.41
C ALA A 13 16.06 0.05 -42.08
N MET A 14 17.40 0.03 -42.06
CA MET A 14 18.19 -0.21 -40.84
C MET A 14 18.35 1.04 -39.95
N GLY A 15 17.89 2.22 -40.41
CA GLY A 15 17.96 3.49 -39.67
C GLY A 15 16.77 3.77 -38.76
N MET A 16 15.74 2.92 -38.75
CA MET A 16 14.56 3.14 -37.92
C MET A 16 14.86 2.74 -36.47
N LYS A 17 15.36 3.69 -35.68
CA LYS A 17 15.25 3.64 -34.23
C LYS A 17 13.76 3.55 -33.90
N ALA A 18 13.25 2.39 -33.54
CA ALA A 18 11.94 2.28 -32.92
C ALA A 18 12.00 3.05 -31.60
N GLN A 19 11.62 4.34 -31.61
CA GLN A 19 11.61 5.18 -30.41
C GLN A 19 10.48 4.79 -29.45
N ASN A 20 9.49 4.05 -29.94
CA ASN A 20 8.29 3.65 -29.21
C ASN A 20 7.98 2.17 -29.50
N VAL A 21 7.78 1.40 -28.44
CA VAL A 21 7.36 -0.02 -28.50
C VAL A 21 5.87 -0.08 -28.18
N GLY A 22 5.08 -0.61 -29.12
CA GLY A 22 3.65 -0.87 -28.91
C GLY A 22 3.38 -2.35 -28.73
N ILE A 23 2.59 -2.71 -27.71
CA ILE A 23 1.97 -4.03 -27.58
C ILE A 23 0.46 -3.82 -27.72
N ASN A 24 -0.16 -4.54 -28.66
CA ASN A 24 -1.56 -4.36 -29.07
C ASN A 24 -1.91 -2.95 -29.59
N THR A 25 -0.92 -2.16 -30.02
CA THR A 25 -1.11 -0.89 -30.72
C THR A 25 -0.12 -0.75 -31.86
N ALA A 26 -0.59 -0.31 -33.03
CA ALA A 26 0.25 -0.09 -34.21
C ALA A 26 0.87 1.32 -34.24
N ASP A 27 0.38 2.24 -33.40
CA ASP A 27 0.78 3.64 -33.36
C ASP A 27 1.00 4.07 -31.90
N PRO A 28 2.07 3.57 -31.25
CA PRO A 28 2.33 3.81 -29.84
C PRO A 28 2.61 5.29 -29.54
N LYS A 29 1.91 5.83 -28.53
CA LYS A 29 1.97 7.24 -28.09
C LYS A 29 2.95 7.49 -26.94
N ALA A 30 3.60 6.45 -26.44
CA ALA A 30 4.66 6.52 -25.44
C ALA A 30 5.81 5.56 -25.81
N THR A 31 6.98 5.71 -25.16
CA THR A 31 8.16 4.85 -25.41
C THR A 31 7.83 3.36 -25.22
N LEU A 32 6.93 3.03 -24.30
CA LEU A 32 6.24 1.75 -24.22
C LEU A 32 4.74 2.00 -24.02
N GLU A 33 3.90 1.54 -24.94
CA GLU A 33 2.44 1.55 -24.79
C GLU A 33 1.92 0.12 -24.86
N VAL A 34 1.15 -0.27 -23.84
CA VAL A 34 0.47 -1.57 -23.77
C VAL A 34 -1.02 -1.31 -23.70
N VAL A 35 -1.74 -1.60 -24.78
CA VAL A 35 -3.19 -1.37 -24.86
C VAL A 35 -3.94 -2.65 -24.51
N GLY A 36 -4.86 -2.55 -23.54
CA GLY A 36 -5.71 -3.67 -23.12
C GLY A 36 -6.91 -3.88 -24.06
N THR A 37 -7.62 -5.00 -23.85
CA THR A 37 -8.84 -5.35 -24.61
C THR A 37 -10.04 -5.52 -23.65
N PRO A 38 -10.55 -4.43 -23.06
CA PRO A 38 -11.47 -4.49 -21.91
C PRO A 38 -12.82 -5.17 -22.20
N GLY A 39 -13.22 -5.27 -23.47
CA GLY A 39 -14.46 -5.92 -23.88
C GLY A 39 -14.36 -7.45 -24.05
N THR A 40 -13.16 -8.03 -24.00
CA THR A 40 -12.93 -9.44 -24.35
C THR A 40 -12.51 -10.24 -23.12
N SER A 41 -13.44 -10.95 -22.49
CA SER A 41 -13.21 -11.68 -21.23
C SER A 41 -12.15 -12.79 -21.28
N SER A 42 -11.80 -13.28 -22.48
CA SER A 42 -10.73 -14.27 -22.65
C SER A 42 -9.33 -13.64 -22.71
N VAL A 43 -9.24 -12.32 -22.86
CA VAL A 43 -7.97 -11.58 -22.83
C VAL A 43 -7.72 -11.13 -21.39
N LEU A 44 -6.65 -11.67 -20.79
CA LEU A 44 -6.23 -11.31 -19.45
C LEU A 44 -5.23 -10.16 -19.54
N ASP A 45 -5.74 -8.92 -19.57
CA ASP A 45 -4.91 -7.71 -19.63
C ASP A 45 -3.99 -7.59 -18.40
N GLY A 46 -2.71 -7.30 -18.62
CA GLY A 46 -1.76 -7.07 -17.52
C GLY A 46 -0.30 -6.98 -17.96
N ILE A 47 0.54 -6.51 -17.03
CA ILE A 47 2.01 -6.52 -17.16
C ILE A 47 2.57 -7.32 -15.99
N ILE A 48 3.32 -8.37 -16.30
CA ILE A 48 4.05 -9.16 -15.30
C ILE A 48 5.53 -8.77 -15.37
N PRO A 49 6.10 -8.10 -14.35
CA PRO A 49 7.53 -7.82 -14.32
C PRO A 49 8.33 -9.12 -14.11
N PRO A 50 9.66 -9.10 -14.29
CA PRO A 50 10.49 -10.25 -13.99
C PRO A 50 10.22 -10.82 -12.59
N LYS A 51 9.94 -12.12 -12.54
CA LYS A 51 9.75 -12.87 -11.29
C LYS A 51 11.09 -13.45 -10.86
N LEU A 52 11.47 -13.21 -9.61
CA LEU A 52 12.72 -13.69 -9.04
C LEU A 52 12.49 -14.28 -7.65
N THR A 53 13.20 -15.33 -7.30
CA THR A 53 13.36 -15.69 -5.89
C THR A 53 14.23 -14.64 -5.20
N ARG A 54 14.12 -14.47 -3.88
CA ARG A 54 15.01 -13.56 -3.16
C ARG A 54 16.48 -13.93 -3.34
N ALA A 55 16.82 -15.22 -3.36
CA ALA A 55 18.18 -15.68 -3.63
C ALA A 55 18.68 -15.27 -5.03
N GLN A 56 17.84 -15.37 -6.05
CA GLN A 56 18.17 -14.91 -7.41
C GLN A 56 18.40 -13.40 -7.45
N LEU A 57 17.58 -12.62 -6.74
CA LEU A 57 17.77 -11.18 -6.67
C LEU A 57 19.06 -10.80 -5.92
N ILE A 58 19.38 -11.49 -4.81
CA ILE A 58 20.64 -11.30 -4.06
C ILE A 58 21.86 -11.53 -4.98
N ALA A 59 21.79 -12.51 -5.88
CA ALA A 59 22.87 -12.81 -6.81
C ALA A 59 23.09 -11.74 -7.90
N LYS A 60 22.17 -10.76 -8.05
CA LYS A 60 22.30 -9.67 -9.04
C LYS A 60 23.14 -8.53 -8.47
N THR A 61 24.42 -8.49 -8.86
CA THR A 61 25.38 -7.46 -8.42
C THR A 61 25.39 -6.19 -9.28
N GLY A 62 24.68 -6.18 -10.41
CA GLY A 62 24.72 -5.10 -11.41
C GLY A 62 23.68 -3.99 -11.25
N TYR A 63 22.85 -4.01 -10.21
CA TYR A 63 21.86 -2.95 -9.99
C TYR A 63 22.54 -1.68 -9.44
N GLY A 64 22.40 -0.57 -10.16
CA GLY A 64 22.92 0.74 -9.79
C GLY A 64 22.03 1.88 -10.29
N THR A 65 22.61 3.07 -10.48
CA THR A 65 21.88 4.30 -10.85
C THR A 65 21.03 4.15 -12.11
N ASP A 66 21.49 3.38 -13.08
CA ASP A 66 20.80 3.19 -14.37
C ASP A 66 19.56 2.28 -14.27
N GLN A 67 19.34 1.64 -13.12
CA GLN A 67 18.18 0.77 -12.86
C GLN A 67 17.22 1.36 -11.82
N ILE A 68 17.36 2.64 -11.46
CA ILE A 68 16.36 3.32 -10.63
C ILE A 68 14.99 3.21 -11.31
N GLY A 69 13.98 2.76 -10.55
CA GLY A 69 12.63 2.50 -11.05
C GLY A 69 12.43 1.09 -11.63
N ALA A 70 13.46 0.23 -11.66
CA ALA A 70 13.29 -1.17 -12.04
C ALA A 70 12.29 -1.86 -11.11
N MET A 71 11.40 -2.66 -11.69
CA MET A 71 10.37 -3.40 -10.96
C MET A 71 10.59 -4.91 -11.09
N VAL A 72 10.42 -5.63 -9.99
CA VAL A 72 10.44 -7.10 -9.95
C VAL A 72 9.32 -7.61 -9.04
N TYR A 73 8.94 -8.87 -9.23
CA TYR A 73 8.09 -9.60 -8.29
C TYR A 73 8.89 -10.69 -7.60
N ILE A 74 8.90 -10.69 -6.26
CA ILE A 74 9.61 -11.69 -5.45
C ILE A 74 8.69 -12.87 -5.16
N THR A 75 9.06 -14.06 -5.62
CA THR A 75 8.23 -15.26 -5.54
C THR A 75 8.42 -16.06 -4.26
N ASP A 76 9.59 -15.99 -3.63
CA ASP A 76 9.88 -16.63 -2.34
C ASP A 76 11.01 -15.89 -1.61
N LEU A 77 11.22 -16.28 -0.34
CA LEU A 77 12.19 -15.70 0.58
C LEU A 77 13.44 -16.58 0.77
N SER A 78 13.86 -17.33 -0.24
CA SER A 78 15.12 -18.08 -0.20
C SER A 78 16.34 -17.15 -0.06
N GLY A 79 17.46 -17.72 0.40
CA GLY A 79 18.69 -16.98 0.65
C GLY A 79 18.67 -16.13 1.92
N THR A 80 19.82 -15.58 2.28
CA THR A 80 20.02 -14.80 3.51
C THR A 80 20.30 -13.34 3.17
N ILE A 81 19.50 -12.44 3.72
CA ILE A 81 19.73 -11.00 3.62
C ILE A 81 20.79 -10.56 4.64
N ALA A 82 21.60 -9.58 4.28
CA ALA A 82 22.56 -8.95 5.17
C ALA A 82 22.24 -7.47 5.30
N ASN A 83 22.48 -6.90 6.49
CA ASN A 83 22.29 -5.47 6.69
C ASN A 83 23.22 -4.66 5.78
N GLY A 84 22.71 -3.55 5.24
CA GLY A 84 23.46 -2.68 4.34
C GLY A 84 23.51 -3.13 2.88
N THR A 85 22.96 -4.30 2.51
CA THR A 85 22.89 -4.71 1.10
C THR A 85 21.66 -4.13 0.38
N PRO A 86 21.66 -4.09 -0.96
CA PRO A 86 20.49 -3.67 -1.73
C PRO A 86 19.20 -4.46 -1.43
N THR A 87 19.33 -5.71 -1.00
CA THR A 87 18.19 -6.61 -0.72
C THR A 87 17.79 -6.67 0.76
N ALA A 88 18.38 -5.84 1.62
CA ALA A 88 18.11 -5.84 3.07
C ALA A 88 16.62 -5.67 3.44
N ASN A 89 15.83 -5.05 2.56
CA ASN A 89 14.39 -4.79 2.76
C ASN A 89 13.48 -5.85 2.08
N VAL A 90 14.05 -6.86 1.42
CA VAL A 90 13.28 -7.93 0.76
C VAL A 90 12.89 -9.01 1.79
N LYS A 91 11.89 -8.69 2.61
CA LYS A 91 11.44 -9.50 3.75
C LYS A 91 10.12 -10.23 3.49
N GLN A 92 9.42 -9.91 2.41
CA GLN A 92 8.17 -10.53 2.00
C GLN A 92 8.16 -10.77 0.49
N THR A 93 7.30 -11.67 0.03
CA THR A 93 7.01 -11.83 -1.40
C THR A 93 6.19 -10.64 -1.89
N GLY A 94 6.22 -10.35 -3.19
CA GLY A 94 5.45 -9.25 -3.78
C GLY A 94 6.28 -8.34 -4.67
N TYR A 95 5.71 -7.18 -5.01
CA TYR A 95 6.33 -6.23 -5.92
C TYR A 95 7.36 -5.36 -5.20
N TYR A 96 8.51 -5.17 -5.84
CA TYR A 96 9.59 -4.31 -5.36
C TYR A 96 10.05 -3.37 -6.48
N THR A 97 10.39 -2.14 -6.10
CA THR A 97 11.07 -1.15 -6.95
C THR A 97 12.50 -0.94 -6.46
N PHE A 98 13.43 -0.72 -7.38
CA PHE A 98 14.80 -0.33 -7.05
C PHE A 98 14.91 1.19 -6.96
N ASP A 99 15.37 1.73 -5.83
CA ASP A 99 15.50 3.17 -5.60
C ASP A 99 16.89 3.72 -5.97
N GLY A 100 17.78 2.86 -6.48
CA GLY A 100 19.18 3.18 -6.78
C GLY A 100 20.17 2.66 -5.74
N VAL A 101 19.69 2.33 -4.55
CA VAL A 101 20.49 1.78 -3.45
C VAL A 101 19.89 0.47 -2.94
N ARG A 102 18.56 0.41 -2.76
CA ARG A 102 17.84 -0.71 -2.18
C ARG A 102 16.59 -1.07 -2.98
N TRP A 103 16.17 -2.30 -2.79
CA TRP A 103 14.86 -2.80 -3.19
C TRP A 103 13.85 -2.48 -2.10
N SER A 104 12.84 -1.69 -2.45
CA SER A 104 11.77 -1.31 -1.54
C SER A 104 10.46 -1.93 -1.99
N ALA A 105 9.70 -2.50 -1.05
CA ALA A 105 8.41 -3.09 -1.36
C ALA A 105 7.47 -2.00 -1.85
N LEU A 106 6.64 -2.31 -2.85
CA LEU A 106 5.55 -1.43 -3.23
C LEU A 106 4.52 -1.45 -2.10
N VAL A 107 4.54 -0.40 -1.27
CA VAL A 107 3.65 -0.28 -0.10
C VAL A 107 2.21 -0.20 -0.58
N SER A 108 1.38 -1.10 -0.06
CA SER A 108 -0.07 -1.01 -0.24
C SER A 108 -0.64 -0.01 0.76
N LYS A 109 -1.34 0.99 0.24
CA LYS A 109 -2.05 2.00 1.02
C LYS A 109 -3.45 2.16 0.46
N VAL A 110 -4.42 2.32 1.34
CA VAL A 110 -5.76 2.80 1.02
C VAL A 110 -6.05 4.03 1.85
N SER A 111 -6.72 5.01 1.26
CA SER A 111 -7.20 6.20 1.97
C SER A 111 -8.54 6.60 1.41
N ALA A 112 -9.49 6.89 2.27
CA ALA A 112 -10.81 7.35 1.89
C ALA A 112 -11.36 8.32 2.92
N TYR A 113 -12.21 9.23 2.44
CA TYR A 113 -13.11 9.98 3.31
C TYR A 113 -14.45 9.26 3.35
N VAL A 114 -14.88 8.86 4.54
CA VAL A 114 -16.06 8.00 4.71
C VAL A 114 -16.89 8.40 5.92
N ASP A 115 -18.19 8.18 5.85
CA ASP A 115 -19.10 8.39 6.98
C ASP A 115 -18.94 7.29 8.04
N ALA A 116 -19.45 7.54 9.25
CA ALA A 116 -19.44 6.53 10.31
C ALA A 116 -20.12 5.23 9.85
N GLY A 117 -19.53 4.10 10.19
CA GLY A 117 -20.02 2.76 9.81
C GLY A 117 -19.55 2.25 8.45
N VAL A 118 -19.07 3.13 7.56
CA VAL A 118 -18.52 2.73 6.26
C VAL A 118 -17.11 2.15 6.46
N VAL A 119 -16.88 0.98 5.86
CA VAL A 119 -15.64 0.21 6.02
C VAL A 119 -14.61 0.63 4.98
N VAL A 120 -13.36 0.80 5.43
CA VAL A 120 -12.17 0.92 4.59
C VAL A 120 -11.31 -0.32 4.82
N SER A 121 -10.90 -0.98 3.74
CA SER A 121 -10.22 -2.28 3.79
C SER A 121 -8.88 -2.25 3.07
N LEU A 122 -7.88 -2.92 3.63
CA LEU A 122 -6.59 -3.17 2.99
C LEU A 122 -6.14 -4.60 3.27
N GLY A 123 -6.17 -5.47 2.27
CA GLY A 123 -5.87 -6.88 2.49
C GLY A 123 -6.91 -7.53 3.44
N ASN A 124 -6.45 -8.07 4.57
CA ASN A 124 -7.32 -8.75 5.55
C ASN A 124 -7.84 -7.84 6.68
N ILE A 125 -7.42 -6.56 6.75
CA ILE A 125 -7.86 -5.62 7.79
C ILE A 125 -8.98 -4.73 7.27
N ASN A 126 -10.00 -4.54 8.10
CA ASN A 126 -11.16 -3.70 7.88
C ASN A 126 -11.25 -2.69 9.02
N VAL A 127 -11.39 -1.40 8.70
CA VAL A 127 -11.44 -0.31 9.68
C VAL A 127 -12.66 0.55 9.40
N ARG A 128 -13.35 0.97 10.45
CA ARG A 128 -14.43 1.96 10.38
C ARG A 128 -14.51 2.80 11.64
N LEU A 129 -15.27 3.88 11.60
CA LEU A 129 -15.71 4.61 12.78
C LEU A 129 -17.03 4.01 13.31
N ALA A 130 -17.15 3.83 14.63
CA ALA A 130 -18.38 3.33 15.26
C ALA A 130 -19.58 4.27 15.00
N THR A 131 -20.78 3.71 14.81
CA THR A 131 -22.03 4.47 14.56
C THR A 131 -22.86 4.74 15.83
N GLY A 132 -22.52 4.10 16.94
CA GLY A 132 -23.26 4.13 18.20
C GLY A 132 -22.34 4.15 19.42
N GLY A 133 -22.86 4.63 20.56
CA GLY A 133 -22.08 4.78 21.79
C GLY A 133 -20.81 5.62 21.60
N ASN A 134 -19.73 5.20 22.26
CA ASN A 134 -18.41 5.77 22.10
C ASN A 134 -17.92 5.69 20.64
N ARG A 135 -17.71 6.85 20.03
CA ARG A 135 -17.26 7.08 18.65
C ARG A 135 -15.75 6.88 18.54
N SER A 136 -15.29 5.63 18.53
CA SER A 136 -13.90 5.26 18.27
C SER A 136 -13.75 4.40 17.02
N LEU A 137 -12.51 4.23 16.55
CA LEU A 137 -12.23 3.28 15.49
C LEU A 137 -12.51 1.85 15.95
N GLU A 138 -13.20 1.14 15.09
CA GLU A 138 -13.41 -0.28 15.15
C GLU A 138 -12.58 -0.95 14.07
N ILE A 139 -11.95 -2.06 14.44
CA ILE A 139 -11.13 -2.87 13.54
C ILE A 139 -11.79 -4.26 13.46
N ALA A 140 -11.72 -4.88 12.30
CA ALA A 140 -12.07 -6.27 12.11
C ALA A 140 -11.06 -6.90 11.17
N PHE A 141 -10.86 -8.21 11.29
CA PHE A 141 -10.06 -8.98 10.36
C PHE A 141 -10.98 -9.92 9.58
N THR A 142 -10.69 -10.10 8.30
CA THR A 142 -11.42 -11.07 7.46
C THR A 142 -11.12 -12.51 7.91
N ASN A 143 -9.95 -12.72 8.55
CA ASN A 143 -9.49 -14.03 9.01
C ASN A 143 -10.07 -14.37 10.40
N ALA A 144 -10.37 -15.64 10.66
CA ALA A 144 -11.00 -16.12 11.91
C ALA A 144 -10.17 -15.89 13.17
N VAL A 145 -8.86 -15.73 13.04
CA VAL A 145 -7.93 -15.56 14.15
C VAL A 145 -6.84 -14.55 13.77
N ALA A 146 -6.87 -13.37 14.37
CA ALA A 146 -5.76 -12.42 14.34
C ALA A 146 -5.24 -12.18 15.77
N ARG A 147 -3.99 -12.60 16.04
CA ARG A 147 -3.26 -12.23 17.25
C ARG A 147 -2.69 -10.84 17.02
N VAL A 148 -3.21 -9.86 17.75
CA VAL A 148 -2.88 -8.46 17.51
C VAL A 148 -2.20 -7.82 18.71
N SER A 149 -1.06 -7.19 18.47
CA SER A 149 -0.41 -6.26 19.40
C SER A 149 -0.25 -4.89 18.74
N GLY A 150 0.14 -3.89 19.53
CA GLY A 150 0.42 -2.57 18.98
C GLY A 150 0.20 -1.42 19.94
N THR A 151 0.30 -0.22 19.40
CA THR A 151 0.09 1.03 20.14
C THR A 151 -0.82 1.97 19.36
N SER A 152 -1.48 2.89 20.06
CA SER A 152 -2.09 4.05 19.43
C SER A 152 -1.77 5.33 20.18
N ILE A 153 -1.84 6.44 19.45
CA ILE A 153 -1.93 7.79 20.01
C ILE A 153 -3.29 8.34 19.59
N ASN A 154 -4.04 8.83 20.58
CA ASN A 154 -5.38 9.34 20.40
C ASN A 154 -5.40 10.80 20.84
N ASN A 155 -5.79 11.70 19.93
CA ASN A 155 -5.86 13.14 20.17
C ASN A 155 -7.32 13.56 20.20
N THR A 156 -7.81 13.96 21.37
CA THR A 156 -9.13 14.58 21.54
C THR A 156 -8.98 16.08 21.72
N LEU A 157 -9.96 16.86 21.27
CA LEU A 157 -9.93 18.31 21.32
C LEU A 157 -11.02 18.81 22.29
N SER A 158 -10.73 19.88 23.04
CA SER A 158 -11.63 20.43 24.07
C SER A 158 -12.75 21.33 23.53
N GLY A 159 -12.59 21.89 22.34
CA GLY A 159 -13.49 22.89 21.77
C GLY A 159 -13.92 22.58 20.34
N SER A 160 -14.96 23.26 19.88
CA SER A 160 -15.47 23.14 18.52
C SER A 160 -14.62 23.95 17.53
N ALA A 161 -14.53 23.45 16.29
CA ALA A 161 -13.87 24.17 15.22
C ALA A 161 -14.62 25.47 14.88
N ALA A 162 -13.86 26.54 14.62
CA ALA A 162 -14.37 27.83 14.13
C ALA A 162 -13.68 28.17 12.80
N ILE A 163 -14.37 28.89 11.92
CA ILE A 163 -13.90 29.24 10.56
C ILE A 163 -12.57 30.03 10.63
N ASP A 164 -12.46 30.96 11.57
CA ASP A 164 -11.26 31.79 11.76
C ASP A 164 -10.26 31.17 12.74
N GLY A 165 -10.47 29.89 13.10
CA GLY A 165 -9.69 29.18 14.11
C GLY A 165 -10.17 29.45 15.54
N SER A 166 -9.82 28.52 16.45
CA SER A 166 -10.12 28.63 17.87
C SER A 166 -8.94 28.11 18.67
N ALA A 167 -8.66 28.73 19.81
CA ALA A 167 -7.72 28.17 20.77
C ALA A 167 -8.32 26.89 21.36
N ILE A 168 -7.62 25.77 21.18
CA ILE A 168 -8.06 24.46 21.69
C ILE A 168 -7.00 23.85 22.57
N THR A 169 -7.44 22.96 23.45
CA THR A 169 -6.54 22.03 24.14
C THR A 169 -6.59 20.70 23.42
N ILE A 170 -5.41 20.18 23.07
CA ILE A 170 -5.26 18.81 22.61
C ILE A 170 -4.94 17.95 23.82
N THR A 171 -5.82 16.99 24.12
CA THR A 171 -5.52 15.92 25.08
C THR A 171 -5.09 14.70 24.29
N ALA A 172 -3.84 14.30 24.46
CA ALA A 172 -3.26 13.12 23.83
C ALA A 172 -3.05 12.03 24.88
N TYR A 173 -3.44 10.80 24.55
CA TYR A 173 -3.09 9.65 25.38
C TYR A 173 -2.82 8.44 24.51
N GLY A 174 -1.96 7.55 25.02
CA GLY A 174 -1.62 6.31 24.36
C GLY A 174 -2.49 5.14 24.83
N ARG A 175 -2.69 4.16 23.96
CA ARG A 175 -3.08 2.80 24.36
C ARG A 175 -2.02 1.84 23.86
N GLN A 176 -1.61 0.89 24.69
CA GLN A 176 -0.83 -0.26 24.28
C GLN A 176 -1.69 -1.52 24.39
N SER A 177 -1.51 -2.44 23.44
CA SER A 177 -2.08 -3.78 23.49
C SER A 177 -0.95 -4.78 23.30
N ALA A 178 -0.78 -5.70 24.23
CA ALA A 178 -0.05 -6.94 23.98
C ALA A 178 -0.99 -7.96 23.32
N SER A 179 -0.41 -8.92 22.60
CA SER A 179 -1.14 -10.15 22.30
C SER A 179 -1.10 -11.03 23.54
N ASP A 180 -2.25 -11.52 24.00
CA ASP A 180 -2.33 -12.47 25.13
C ASP A 180 -2.28 -13.93 24.64
N GLY A 181 -1.94 -14.14 23.36
CA GLY A 181 -1.96 -15.45 22.72
C GLY A 181 -3.37 -15.96 22.38
N THR A 182 -4.44 -15.31 22.84
CA THR A 182 -5.83 -15.72 22.61
C THR A 182 -6.48 -14.92 21.49
N SER A 183 -7.42 -15.56 20.79
CA SER A 183 -8.12 -15.01 19.61
C SER A 183 -9.17 -13.97 20.01
N LYS A 184 -8.75 -12.82 20.55
CA LYS A 184 -9.69 -11.73 20.86
C LYS A 184 -10.37 -11.19 19.60
N TRP A 185 -9.67 -11.23 18.46
CA TRP A 185 -10.19 -10.76 17.17
C TRP A 185 -10.68 -11.93 16.33
N THR A 186 -11.99 -12.14 16.35
CA THR A 186 -12.70 -13.13 15.53
C THR A 186 -13.03 -12.56 14.15
N SER A 187 -13.16 -13.43 13.13
CA SER A 187 -13.47 -13.00 11.76
C SER A 187 -14.72 -12.13 11.72
N ASN A 188 -14.63 -11.03 10.95
CA ASN A 188 -15.74 -10.13 10.64
C ASN A 188 -16.42 -9.50 11.87
N THR A 189 -15.79 -9.56 13.05
CA THR A 189 -16.30 -8.96 14.27
C THR A 189 -15.55 -7.66 14.53
N PHE A 190 -16.26 -6.53 14.45
CA PHE A 190 -15.70 -5.22 14.73
C PHE A 190 -15.51 -5.03 16.23
N LEU A 191 -14.26 -4.78 16.64
CA LEU A 191 -13.92 -4.43 18.01
C LEU A 191 -13.26 -3.06 18.05
N ARG A 192 -13.65 -2.26 19.05
CA ARG A 192 -13.02 -0.98 19.30
C ARG A 192 -11.58 -1.20 19.72
N TRP A 193 -10.64 -0.55 19.04
CA TRP A 193 -9.25 -0.52 19.51
C TRP A 193 -9.19 0.06 20.92
N GLN A 194 -10.00 1.09 21.20
CA GLN A 194 -10.17 1.64 22.52
C GLN A 194 -11.66 1.80 22.87
N PRO A 195 -12.22 0.92 23.71
CA PRO A 195 -13.65 0.95 24.04
C PRO A 195 -14.13 2.24 24.71
N GLY A 196 -13.28 2.86 25.55
CA GLY A 196 -13.61 4.09 26.29
C GLY A 196 -13.41 5.40 25.52
N LEU A 197 -12.85 5.36 24.31
CA LEU A 197 -12.54 6.56 23.53
C LEU A 197 -13.79 7.04 22.76
N ASN A 198 -14.08 8.34 22.84
CA ASN A 198 -15.17 8.96 22.12
C ASN A 198 -14.67 10.24 21.42
N PHE A 199 -14.54 10.19 20.09
CA PHE A 199 -14.23 11.38 19.30
C PHE A 199 -15.49 12.22 19.10
N SER A 200 -15.47 13.45 19.61
CA SER A 200 -16.62 14.37 19.59
C SER A 200 -16.38 15.68 18.84
N GLN A 201 -15.12 15.99 18.51
CA GLN A 201 -14.73 17.25 17.87
C GLN A 201 -14.00 17.01 16.56
N VAL A 202 -14.36 17.78 15.53
CA VAL A 202 -13.72 17.75 14.21
C VAL A 202 -12.21 17.92 14.32
N GLY A 203 -11.45 17.14 13.56
CA GLY A 203 -9.99 17.16 13.59
C GLY A 203 -9.38 16.33 14.73
N ALA A 204 -10.19 15.80 15.65
CA ALA A 204 -9.73 14.77 16.57
C ALA A 204 -9.20 13.57 15.76
N SER A 205 -8.11 12.95 16.23
CA SER A 205 -7.36 12.00 15.41
C SER A 205 -6.89 10.79 16.19
N GLN A 206 -6.64 9.71 15.44
CA GLN A 206 -6.04 8.50 15.96
C GLN A 206 -4.97 8.01 14.99
N GLN A 207 -3.82 7.60 15.51
CA GLN A 207 -2.90 6.75 14.78
C GLN A 207 -2.73 5.44 15.54
N ILE A 208 -2.88 4.32 14.87
CA ILE A 208 -2.67 2.98 15.42
C ILE A 208 -1.54 2.32 14.64
N LEU A 209 -0.49 1.89 15.35
CA LEU A 209 0.52 0.98 14.85
C LEU A 209 0.16 -0.42 15.32
N LEU A 210 -0.27 -1.27 14.39
CA LEU A 210 -0.88 -2.56 14.67
C LEU A 210 -0.02 -3.66 14.08
N ASN A 211 0.36 -4.65 14.89
CA ASN A 211 1.02 -5.87 14.45
C ASN A 211 0.00 -7.00 14.41
N ASP A 212 -0.24 -7.57 13.23
CA ASP A 212 -0.87 -8.87 13.05
C ASP A 212 0.21 -9.95 13.17
N GLU A 213 0.35 -10.49 14.38
CA GLU A 213 1.33 -11.51 14.69
C GLU A 213 0.98 -12.88 14.10
N THR A 214 -0.27 -13.10 13.69
CA THR A 214 -0.66 -14.35 13.01
C THR A 214 -0.06 -14.37 11.61
N ASN A 215 -0.14 -13.26 10.88
CA ASN A 215 0.27 -13.18 9.48
C ASN A 215 1.64 -12.50 9.28
N ALA A 216 2.28 -12.05 10.36
CA ALA A 216 3.54 -11.28 10.34
C ALA A 216 3.44 -10.00 9.49
N ILE A 217 2.31 -9.29 9.61
CA ILE A 217 2.06 -8.03 8.89
C ILE A 217 1.93 -6.90 9.91
N THR A 218 2.52 -5.74 9.60
CA THR A 218 2.33 -4.52 10.38
C THR A 218 1.51 -3.52 9.58
N TYR A 219 0.55 -2.89 10.24
CA TYR A 219 -0.29 -1.83 9.68
C TYR A 219 -0.08 -0.51 10.42
N ARG A 220 -0.19 0.59 9.68
CA ARG A 220 -0.48 1.91 10.24
C ARG A 220 -1.88 2.32 9.83
N ILE A 221 -2.71 2.62 10.82
CA ILE A 221 -4.06 3.15 10.62
C ILE A 221 -4.05 4.60 11.08
N THR A 222 -4.47 5.52 10.22
CA THR A 222 -4.62 6.94 10.53
C THR A 222 -6.07 7.34 10.36
N PHE A 223 -6.59 8.06 11.34
CA PHE A 223 -7.94 8.58 11.35
C PHE A 223 -7.98 10.05 11.71
N ILE A 224 -8.83 10.80 11.03
CA ILE A 224 -9.18 12.18 11.38
C ILE A 224 -10.71 12.32 11.32
N LEU A 225 -11.31 12.77 12.41
CA LEU A 225 -12.74 12.95 12.55
C LEU A 225 -13.21 14.11 11.67
N GLY A 226 -14.21 13.85 10.82
CA GLY A 226 -14.93 14.87 10.07
C GLY A 226 -16.18 15.38 10.80
N THR A 227 -16.83 16.39 10.23
CA THR A 227 -17.98 17.06 10.85
C THR A 227 -19.17 16.12 11.02
N GLY A 228 -19.71 16.05 12.24
CA GLY A 228 -20.86 15.20 12.53
C GLY A 228 -20.59 13.71 12.31
N TRP A 229 -19.34 13.26 12.46
CA TRP A 229 -18.91 11.89 12.16
C TRP A 229 -19.10 11.47 10.69
N ASN A 230 -19.20 12.44 9.79
CA ASN A 230 -19.26 12.25 8.34
C ASN A 230 -17.95 12.69 7.70
N ASN A 231 -17.65 12.18 6.50
CA ASN A 231 -16.45 12.55 5.74
C ASN A 231 -15.16 12.43 6.57
N ASN A 232 -15.02 11.36 7.34
CA ASN A 232 -13.86 11.10 8.17
C ASN A 232 -12.74 10.50 7.33
N LEU A 233 -11.51 10.98 7.49
CA LEU A 233 -10.36 10.33 6.86
C LEU A 233 -10.09 9.01 7.57
N ILE A 234 -10.02 7.92 6.82
CA ILE A 234 -9.38 6.67 7.25
C ILE A 234 -8.31 6.32 6.22
N SER A 235 -7.09 6.12 6.69
CA SER A 235 -5.97 5.63 5.89
C SER A 235 -5.40 4.38 6.54
N ILE A 236 -5.10 3.37 5.74
CA ILE A 236 -4.43 2.14 6.18
C ILE A 236 -3.22 1.95 5.28
N GLU A 237 -2.06 1.70 5.89
CA GLU A 237 -0.79 1.47 5.22
C GLU A 237 -0.21 0.15 5.73
N LEU A 238 0.32 -0.67 4.82
CA LEU A 238 1.12 -1.84 5.16
C LEU A 238 2.58 -1.39 5.35
N LEU A 239 3.17 -1.64 6.52
CA LEU A 239 4.53 -1.19 6.88
C LEU A 239 5.61 -2.24 6.62
#